data_AF-A0A109J2X7-F1
#
_entry.id   AF-A0A109J2X7-F1
#
_cell.length_a   1.000
_cell.length_b   1.000
_cell.length_c   1.000
_cell.angle_alpha   90.00
_cell.angle_beta   90.00
_cell.angle_gamma   90.00
#
_symmetry.space_group_name_H-M   'P 1'
#
loop_
_entity.id
_entity.type
_entity.pdbx_description
1 polymer ?
#
loop_
_entity_poly.entity_id
_entity_poly.type
_entity_poly.pdbx_seq_one_letter_code
_entity_poly.pdbx_strand_id
1 'polypeptide(L)'
;MKTLLIALNLAALLVAPVAAFAQQSLISDPEVYEKKHFQEQCTKAEFSDGFVLRQDINNDGLIDAVVNEGELTCDGEKGPQCNDDGCTYNFYLQVAEGGYFMIATAQVYGYDFVKRFGNMVLAMKMHPRFCDRPDADKAKEPCVVTARVRGTKFVTISKK
;
A
#
# COMPACT_ATOMS: atom_id res chain seq x y z
N MET A 1 12.02 -56.25 13.51
CA MET A 1 12.81 -54.98 13.51
C MET A 1 12.81 -54.25 12.16
N LYS A 2 12.83 -54.92 11.00
CA LYS A 2 12.76 -54.25 9.67
C LYS A 2 11.39 -53.67 9.30
N THR A 3 10.30 -54.27 9.75
CA THR A 3 8.92 -53.80 9.47
C THR A 3 8.53 -52.54 10.26
N LEU A 4 9.11 -52.35 11.44
CA LEU A 4 8.88 -51.16 12.27
C LEU A 4 9.49 -49.89 11.63
N LEU A 5 10.64 -50.05 10.96
CA LEU A 5 11.35 -48.96 10.27
C LEU A 5 10.63 -48.49 9.00
N ILE A 6 9.87 -49.37 8.33
CA ILE A 6 9.11 -49.00 7.12
C ILE A 6 7.85 -48.21 7.50
N ALA A 7 7.15 -48.60 8.58
CA ALA A 7 5.98 -47.87 9.07
C ALA A 7 6.34 -46.45 9.55
N LEU A 8 7.52 -46.27 10.15
CA LEU A 8 7.99 -44.96 10.62
C LEU A 8 8.28 -43.97 9.47
N ASN A 9 8.70 -44.46 8.30
CA ASN A 9 9.01 -43.61 7.14
C ASN A 9 7.75 -43.19 6.34
N LEU A 10 6.65 -43.96 6.41
CA LEU A 10 5.36 -43.56 5.82
C LEU A 10 4.63 -42.49 6.66
N ALA A 11 4.84 -42.47 7.98
CA ALA A 11 4.26 -41.46 8.85
C ALA A 11 4.93 -40.07 8.70
N ALA A 12 6.18 -40.04 8.24
CA ALA A 12 6.94 -38.78 8.06
C ALA A 12 6.52 -37.97 6.82
N LEU A 13 5.88 -38.59 5.83
CA LEU A 13 5.39 -37.93 4.60
C LEU A 13 4.00 -37.27 4.76
N LEU A 14 3.31 -37.52 5.88
CA LEU A 14 2.01 -36.89 6.18
C LEU A 14 2.14 -35.55 6.92
N VAL A 15 3.36 -35.19 7.32
CA VAL A 15 3.67 -33.86 7.86
C VAL A 15 4.20 -32.99 6.72
N ALA A 16 3.40 -32.83 5.67
CA ALA A 16 3.62 -31.69 4.78
C ALA A 16 3.57 -30.44 5.66
N PRO A 17 4.55 -29.53 5.59
CA PRO A 17 4.37 -28.24 6.23
C PRO A 17 3.17 -27.64 5.51
N VAL A 18 2.06 -27.50 6.23
CA VAL A 18 1.03 -26.54 5.88
C VAL A 18 1.69 -25.19 6.11
N ALA A 19 2.61 -24.82 5.21
CA ALA A 19 2.96 -23.45 4.97
C ALA A 19 1.68 -22.86 4.41
N ALA A 20 0.78 -22.51 5.31
CA ALA A 20 -0.27 -21.57 5.05
C ALA A 20 0.47 -20.29 4.68
N PHE A 21 0.78 -20.15 3.39
CA PHE A 21 0.98 -18.84 2.81
C PHE A 21 -0.28 -18.09 3.20
N ALA A 22 -0.13 -17.08 4.06
CA ALA A 22 -1.17 -16.10 4.28
C ALA A 22 -1.34 -15.39 2.93
N GLN A 23 -2.10 -16.01 2.03
CA GLN A 23 -2.46 -15.43 0.76
C GLN A 23 -3.41 -14.31 1.12
N GLN A 24 -2.91 -13.08 1.06
CA GLN A 24 -3.68 -11.89 1.29
C GLN A 24 -4.94 -11.99 0.41
N SER A 25 -6.11 -11.96 1.05
CA SER A 25 -7.37 -12.10 0.32
C SER A 25 -7.50 -10.94 -0.65
N LEU A 26 -7.77 -11.24 -1.91
CA LEU A 26 -8.03 -10.21 -2.90
C LEU A 26 -9.33 -9.51 -2.53
N ILE A 27 -9.30 -8.18 -2.55
CA ILE A 27 -10.50 -7.35 -2.42
C ILE A 27 -11.03 -7.04 -3.81
N SER A 28 -12.35 -6.92 -3.96
CA SER A 28 -12.98 -6.68 -5.26
C SER A 28 -12.68 -5.28 -5.79
N ASP A 29 -12.81 -4.27 -4.93
CA ASP A 29 -12.55 -2.88 -5.26
C ASP A 29 -12.02 -2.10 -4.03
N PRO A 30 -10.84 -1.47 -4.12
CA PRO A 30 -10.23 -0.71 -3.02
C PRO A 30 -11.07 0.47 -2.53
N GLU A 31 -11.76 1.18 -3.42
CA GLU A 31 -12.59 2.33 -3.03
C GLU A 31 -13.77 1.90 -2.19
N VAL A 32 -14.50 0.86 -2.62
CA VAL A 32 -15.63 0.30 -1.87
C VAL A 32 -15.16 -0.27 -0.53
N TYR A 33 -14.04 -0.99 -0.54
CA TYR A 33 -13.45 -1.57 0.67
C TYR A 33 -13.10 -0.51 1.71
N GLU A 34 -12.37 0.54 1.32
CA GLU A 34 -11.94 1.62 2.22
C GLU A 34 -13.11 2.49 2.67
N LYS A 35 -14.03 2.85 1.76
CA LYS A 35 -15.23 3.63 2.12
C LYS A 35 -16.06 2.90 3.16
N LYS A 36 -16.26 1.59 2.98
CA LYS A 36 -16.99 0.76 3.94
C LYS A 36 -16.31 0.76 5.31
N HIS A 37 -14.98 0.59 5.35
CA HIS A 37 -14.21 0.63 6.59
C HIS A 37 -14.47 1.91 7.40
N PHE A 38 -14.43 3.08 6.75
CA PHE A 38 -14.67 4.35 7.44
C PHE A 38 -16.15 4.63 7.72
N GLN A 39 -17.06 4.15 6.88
CA GLN A 39 -18.51 4.23 7.15
C GLN A 39 -18.94 3.41 8.37
N GLU A 40 -18.19 2.37 8.74
CA GLU A 40 -18.42 1.59 9.95
C GLU A 40 -17.85 2.25 11.21
N GLN A 41 -16.90 3.19 11.06
CA GLN A 41 -16.22 3.87 12.17
C GLN A 41 -16.79 5.26 12.46
N CYS A 42 -17.08 6.03 11.43
CA CYS A 42 -17.62 7.38 11.53
C CYS A 42 -19.14 7.34 11.66
N THR A 43 -19.75 8.24 12.43
CA THR A 43 -21.21 8.41 12.39
C THR A 43 -21.63 8.96 11.02
N LYS A 44 -20.81 9.84 10.45
CA LYS A 44 -20.96 10.41 9.11
C LYS A 44 -19.59 10.45 8.43
N ALA A 45 -19.42 9.64 7.38
CA ALA A 45 -18.25 9.66 6.52
C ALA A 45 -18.57 10.34 5.17
N GLU A 46 -17.76 11.32 4.79
CA GLU A 46 -17.83 12.02 3.50
C GLU A 46 -16.50 11.87 2.76
N PHE A 47 -16.55 11.63 1.45
CA PHE A 47 -15.36 11.35 0.65
C PHE A 47 -15.32 12.32 -0.53
N SER A 48 -14.18 12.99 -0.73
CA SER A 48 -13.99 13.92 -1.85
C SER A 48 -13.50 13.18 -3.11
N ASP A 49 -13.56 13.84 -4.27
CA ASP A 49 -13.16 13.23 -5.57
C ASP A 49 -11.72 12.72 -5.59
N GLY A 50 -10.84 13.30 -4.76
CA GLY A 50 -9.44 12.87 -4.62
C GLY A 50 -9.23 11.62 -3.75
N PHE A 51 -10.29 11.01 -3.21
CA PHE A 51 -10.17 9.89 -2.29
C PHE A 51 -9.54 8.66 -2.93
N VAL A 52 -9.78 8.40 -4.22
CA VAL A 52 -9.12 7.32 -4.95
C VAL A 52 -8.63 7.81 -6.30
N LEU A 53 -7.38 7.49 -6.59
CA LEU A 53 -6.79 7.59 -7.91
C LEU A 53 -6.71 6.21 -8.56
N ARG A 54 -7.07 6.13 -9.84
CA ARG A 54 -6.97 4.91 -10.67
C ARG A 54 -5.87 5.10 -11.71
N GLN A 55 -4.81 4.30 -11.65
CA GLN A 55 -3.63 4.49 -12.48
C GLN A 55 -2.76 3.23 -12.45
N ASP A 56 -2.17 2.84 -13.58
CA ASP A 56 -1.10 1.82 -13.61
C ASP A 56 0.17 2.36 -12.92
N ILE A 57 0.54 1.80 -11.77
CA ILE A 57 1.67 2.25 -10.93
C ILE A 57 2.91 1.37 -11.06
N ASN A 58 2.79 0.15 -11.59
CA ASN A 58 3.88 -0.82 -11.71
C ASN A 58 4.26 -1.17 -13.18
N ASN A 59 3.56 -0.59 -14.15
CA ASN A 59 3.70 -0.78 -15.60
C ASN A 59 3.37 -2.18 -16.12
N ASP A 60 2.42 -2.88 -15.50
CA ASP A 60 1.92 -4.17 -16.01
C ASP A 60 0.71 -4.04 -16.95
N GLY A 61 0.19 -2.81 -17.13
CA GLY A 61 -0.96 -2.53 -17.98
C GLY A 61 -2.32 -2.74 -17.32
N LEU A 62 -2.35 -3.13 -16.03
CA LEU A 62 -3.56 -3.16 -15.22
C LEU A 62 -3.77 -1.81 -14.52
N ILE A 63 -5.01 -1.51 -14.13
CA ILE A 63 -5.34 -0.24 -13.48
C ILE A 63 -5.35 -0.45 -11.97
N ASP A 64 -4.30 0.04 -11.33
CA ASP A 64 -4.12 -0.02 -9.89
C ASP A 64 -4.93 1.09 -9.19
N ALA A 65 -4.93 1.09 -7.85
CA ALA A 65 -5.58 2.12 -7.05
C ALA A 65 -4.66 2.68 -5.97
N VAL A 66 -4.77 3.99 -5.76
CA VAL A 66 -4.15 4.69 -4.62
C VAL A 66 -5.25 5.42 -3.87
N VAL A 67 -5.46 5.04 -2.61
CA VAL A 67 -6.43 5.67 -1.72
C VAL A 67 -5.73 6.77 -0.91
N ASN A 68 -6.34 7.94 -0.81
CA ASN A 68 -5.88 9.08 -0.03
C ASN A 68 -6.86 9.35 1.12
N GLU A 69 -6.50 8.91 2.32
CA GLU A 69 -7.36 9.10 3.51
C GLU A 69 -7.41 10.57 3.97
N GLY A 70 -6.51 11.43 3.47
CA GLY A 70 -6.62 12.87 3.65
C GLY A 70 -7.87 13.48 2.98
N GLU A 71 -8.50 12.75 2.05
CA GLU A 71 -9.72 13.18 1.38
C GLU A 71 -11.02 12.73 2.04
N LEU A 72 -10.93 11.98 3.14
CA LEU A 72 -12.03 11.64 4.03
C LEU A 72 -12.35 12.80 4.98
N THR A 73 -13.64 13.07 5.20
CA THR A 73 -14.12 13.82 6.36
C THR A 73 -14.94 12.87 7.23
N CYS A 74 -14.55 12.70 8.49
CA CYS A 74 -15.20 11.84 9.47
C CYS A 74 -15.78 12.70 10.59
N ASP A 75 -17.11 12.69 10.76
CA ASP A 75 -17.78 13.43 11.84
C ASP A 75 -17.43 14.93 11.91
N GLY A 76 -17.14 15.52 10.74
CA GLY A 76 -16.75 16.93 10.59
C GLY A 76 -15.23 17.19 10.63
N GLU A 77 -14.42 16.19 10.94
CA GLU A 77 -12.96 16.26 10.92
C GLU A 77 -12.39 15.79 9.58
N LYS A 78 -11.70 16.68 8.85
CA LYS A 78 -11.05 16.36 7.57
C LYS A 78 -9.72 15.66 7.84
N GLY A 79 -9.50 14.51 7.19
CA GLY A 79 -8.28 13.74 7.27
C GLY A 79 -7.95 13.27 8.68
N PRO A 80 -8.84 12.53 9.38
CA PRO A 80 -8.63 12.13 10.78
C PRO A 80 -7.40 11.21 10.98
N GLN A 81 -6.89 10.61 9.90
CA GLN A 81 -5.70 9.77 9.91
C GLN A 81 -4.41 10.55 9.57
N CYS A 82 -4.53 11.85 9.27
CA CYS A 82 -3.39 12.71 9.01
C CYS A 82 -2.71 13.15 10.31
N ASN A 83 -1.40 13.29 10.27
CA ASN A 83 -0.59 13.80 11.37
C ASN A 83 0.60 14.61 10.83
N ASP A 84 1.58 14.88 11.69
CA ASP A 84 2.78 15.64 11.36
C ASP A 84 3.60 15.08 10.18
N ASP A 85 3.49 13.79 9.86
CA ASP A 85 4.16 13.13 8.74
C ASP A 85 3.34 13.16 7.44
N GLY A 86 2.12 13.68 7.48
CA GLY A 86 1.21 13.80 6.35
C GLY A 86 -0.06 12.98 6.53
N CYS A 87 -0.65 12.57 5.41
CA CYS A 87 -1.85 11.76 5.39
C CYS A 87 -1.56 10.33 4.92
N THR A 88 -2.41 9.40 5.33
CA THR A 88 -2.29 7.99 4.96
C THR A 88 -2.68 7.79 3.50
N TYR A 89 -1.82 7.10 2.77
CA TYR A 89 -2.08 6.61 1.43
C TYR A 89 -1.91 5.10 1.37
N ASN A 90 -2.92 4.40 0.85
CA ASN A 90 -2.90 2.95 0.66
C ASN A 90 -2.77 2.64 -0.83
N PHE A 91 -1.79 1.80 -1.18
CA PHE A 91 -1.45 1.44 -2.55
C PHE A 91 -1.87 0.01 -2.83
N TYR A 92 -2.69 -0.18 -3.85
CA TYR A 92 -3.28 -1.45 -4.23
C TYR A 92 -2.91 -1.81 -5.65
N LEU A 93 -2.42 -3.02 -5.88
CA LEU A 93 -2.22 -3.54 -7.23
C LEU A 93 -3.40 -4.39 -7.66
N GLN A 94 -3.81 -4.26 -8.92
CA GLN A 94 -4.75 -5.18 -9.55
C GLN A 94 -4.02 -6.47 -9.96
N VAL A 95 -4.71 -7.61 -9.93
CA VAL A 95 -4.20 -8.87 -10.49
C VAL A 95 -4.98 -9.28 -11.74
N ALA A 96 -4.34 -10.06 -12.60
CA ALA A 96 -4.91 -10.49 -13.88
C ALA A 96 -6.18 -11.33 -13.70
N GLU A 97 -6.26 -12.11 -12.62
CA GLU A 97 -7.43 -12.92 -12.25
C GLU A 97 -8.61 -12.08 -11.74
N GLY A 98 -8.41 -10.76 -11.58
CA GLY A 98 -9.38 -9.83 -11.02
C GLY A 98 -9.21 -9.62 -9.51
N GLY A 99 -9.67 -8.46 -9.03
CA GLY A 99 -9.47 -8.02 -7.66
C GLY A 99 -8.10 -7.36 -7.44
N TYR A 100 -7.88 -6.97 -6.19
CA TYR A 100 -6.75 -6.14 -5.76
C TYR A 100 -6.17 -6.64 -4.45
N PHE A 101 -4.91 -6.28 -4.19
CA PHE A 101 -4.29 -6.46 -2.87
C PHE A 101 -3.43 -5.24 -2.54
N MET A 102 -3.39 -4.89 -1.26
CA MET A 102 -2.60 -3.77 -0.78
C MET A 102 -1.12 -4.15 -0.73
N ILE A 103 -0.26 -3.34 -1.35
CA ILE A 103 1.20 -3.54 -1.35
C ILE A 103 1.94 -2.63 -0.37
N ALA A 104 1.34 -1.50 0.01
CA ALA A 104 1.92 -0.57 0.97
C ALA A 104 0.89 0.39 1.54
N THR A 105 1.18 0.86 2.74
CA THR A 105 0.61 2.06 3.36
C THR A 105 1.74 3.05 3.59
N ALA A 106 1.54 4.32 3.27
CA ALA A 106 2.53 5.38 3.50
C ALA A 106 1.88 6.62 4.10
N GLN A 107 2.56 7.23 5.08
CA GLN A 107 2.24 8.58 5.58
C GLN A 107 3.08 9.59 4.80
N VAL A 108 2.41 10.39 3.95
CA VAL A 108 3.08 11.36 3.05
C VAL A 108 2.26 12.65 2.95
N TYR A 109 2.94 13.77 2.68
CA TYR A 109 2.27 15.05 2.36
C TYR A 109 1.62 15.04 0.97
N GLY A 110 2.04 14.11 0.12
CA GLY A 110 1.54 13.91 -1.23
C GLY A 110 2.58 13.20 -2.08
N TYR A 111 2.27 13.01 -3.35
CA TYR A 111 3.18 12.40 -4.30
C TYR A 111 2.99 12.94 -5.71
N ASP A 112 3.98 12.73 -6.56
CA ASP A 112 3.88 12.97 -8.00
C ASP A 112 4.20 11.67 -8.76
N PHE A 113 3.36 11.32 -9.73
CA PHE A 113 3.68 10.27 -10.70
C PHE A 113 4.56 10.84 -11.81
N VAL A 114 5.75 10.27 -11.98
CA VAL A 114 6.75 10.71 -12.95
C VAL A 114 7.16 9.54 -13.83
N LYS A 115 7.02 9.69 -15.15
CA LYS A 115 7.60 8.72 -16.09
C LYS A 115 9.09 8.98 -16.26
N ARG A 116 9.92 7.96 -16.02
CA ARG A 116 11.36 7.96 -16.27
C ARG A 116 11.74 6.78 -17.15
N PHE A 117 12.27 7.05 -18.34
CA PHE A 117 12.62 6.02 -19.33
C PHE A 117 11.48 5.02 -19.55
N GLY A 118 10.25 5.51 -19.71
CA GLY A 118 9.04 4.71 -19.90
C GLY A 118 8.49 4.02 -18.64
N ASN A 119 9.20 4.03 -17.51
CA ASN A 119 8.75 3.43 -16.26
C ASN A 119 8.06 4.48 -15.38
N MET A 120 6.97 4.10 -14.75
CA MET A 120 6.28 4.87 -13.73
C MET A 120 7.09 4.86 -12.44
N VAL A 121 7.25 6.04 -11.86
CA VAL A 121 7.99 6.28 -10.63
C VAL A 121 7.17 7.22 -9.77
N LEU A 122 7.10 6.93 -8.47
CA LEU A 122 6.42 7.75 -7.49
C LEU A 122 7.45 8.62 -6.75
N ALA A 123 7.28 9.93 -6.80
CA ALA A 123 8.04 10.87 -6.00
C ALA A 123 7.19 11.30 -4.80
N MET A 124 7.39 10.64 -3.66
CA MET A 124 6.64 10.89 -2.42
C MET A 124 7.28 12.04 -1.64
N LYS A 125 6.46 13.03 -1.24
CA LYS A 125 6.85 14.14 -0.37
C LYS A 125 6.55 13.74 1.07
N MET A 126 7.58 13.60 1.88
CA MET A 126 7.51 13.08 3.25
C MET A 126 8.15 14.04 4.24
N HIS A 127 7.97 13.77 5.53
CA HIS A 127 8.64 14.50 6.60
C HIS A 127 10.18 14.51 6.40
N PRO A 128 10.87 15.66 6.56
CA PRO A 128 12.32 15.77 6.38
C PRO A 128 13.18 14.74 7.15
N ARG A 129 12.71 14.31 8.33
CA ARG A 129 13.28 13.20 9.12
C ARG A 129 13.56 11.92 8.33
N PHE A 130 12.82 11.61 7.27
CA PHE A 130 13.05 10.42 6.43
C PHE A 130 14.28 10.52 5.51
N CYS A 131 14.83 11.73 5.39
CA CYS A 131 16.07 12.07 4.69
C CYS A 131 17.14 12.59 5.67
N ASP A 132 17.05 12.20 6.95
CA ASP A 132 18.03 12.54 8.00
C ASP A 132 18.17 14.06 8.26
N ARG A 133 17.08 14.82 8.02
CA ARG A 133 17.00 16.28 8.23
C ARG A 133 15.85 16.65 9.18
N PRO A 134 15.79 16.15 10.43
CA PRO A 134 14.61 16.30 11.28
C PRO A 134 14.22 17.75 11.59
N ASP A 135 15.19 18.67 11.62
CA ASP A 135 14.98 20.09 11.94
C ASP A 135 14.65 20.96 10.72
N ALA A 136 14.62 20.40 9.51
CA ALA A 136 14.31 21.15 8.30
C ALA A 136 12.83 21.54 8.20
N ASP A 137 12.55 22.66 7.53
CA ASP A 137 11.20 23.16 7.32
C ASP A 137 10.39 22.17 6.44
N LYS A 138 9.38 21.53 7.03
CA LYS A 138 8.57 20.49 6.36
C LYS A 138 7.85 21.00 5.11
N ALA A 139 7.49 22.30 5.08
CA ALA A 139 6.75 22.91 3.98
C ALA A 139 7.67 23.36 2.83
N LYS A 140 8.90 23.78 3.14
CA LYS A 140 9.86 24.25 2.13
C LYS A 140 10.82 23.18 1.64
N GLU A 141 11.23 22.28 2.53
CA GLU A 141 12.30 21.32 2.28
C GLU A 141 11.88 19.89 2.64
N PRO A 142 10.72 19.38 2.14
CA PRO A 142 10.30 18.02 2.41
C PRO A 142 11.34 17.01 1.95
N CYS A 143 11.32 15.82 2.56
CA CYS A 143 12.08 14.68 2.05
C CYS A 143 11.35 14.13 0.83
N VAL A 144 12.02 14.07 -0.32
CA VAL A 144 11.47 13.48 -1.54
C VAL A 144 12.03 12.09 -1.74
N VAL A 145 11.22 11.08 -1.41
CA VAL A 145 11.54 9.68 -1.65
C VAL A 145 11.00 9.28 -3.01
N THR A 146 11.91 9.05 -3.96
CA THR A 146 11.58 8.55 -5.29
C THR A 146 11.66 7.04 -5.30
N ALA A 147 10.58 6.34 -5.60
CA ALA A 147 10.50 4.89 -5.63
C ALA A 147 9.71 4.40 -6.86
N ARG A 148 9.93 3.15 -7.25
CA ARG A 148 9.11 2.45 -8.25
C ARG A 148 8.53 1.19 -7.66
N VAL A 149 7.42 0.72 -8.18
CA VAL A 149 6.89 -0.60 -7.85
C VAL A 149 7.53 -1.64 -8.78
N ARG A 150 8.13 -2.69 -8.21
CA ARG A 150 8.69 -3.83 -8.94
C ARG A 150 8.03 -5.10 -8.44
N GLY A 151 7.23 -5.73 -9.28
CA GLY A 151 6.32 -6.78 -8.84
C GLY A 151 5.35 -6.19 -7.82
N THR A 152 5.45 -6.64 -6.57
CA THR A 152 4.56 -6.21 -5.47
C THR A 152 5.25 -5.34 -4.42
N LYS A 153 6.44 -4.80 -4.72
CA LYS A 153 7.27 -4.11 -3.74
C LYS A 153 7.70 -2.73 -4.22
N PHE A 154 7.65 -1.76 -3.32
CA PHE A 154 8.33 -0.48 -3.53
C PHE A 154 9.84 -0.67 -3.46
N VAL A 155 10.54 -0.18 -4.48
CA VAL A 155 12.00 -0.11 -4.56
C VAL A 155 12.39 1.35 -4.61
N THR A 156 13.01 1.82 -3.53
CA THR A 156 13.56 3.18 -3.45
C THR A 156 14.67 3.36 -4.46
N ILE A 157 14.57 4.43 -5.25
CA ILE A 157 15.57 4.85 -6.25
C ILE A 157 16.46 5.95 -5.66
N SER A 158 15.86 6.92 -4.97
CA SER A 158 16.61 8.00 -4.32
C SER A 158 15.83 8.61 -3.16
N LYS A 159 16.57 9.25 -2.25
CA LYS A 159 16.07 10.11 -1.19
C LYS A 159 16.80 11.45 -1.28
N LYS A 160 16.09 12.56 -1.18
CA LYS A 160 16.64 13.92 -1.23
C LYS A 160 15.92 14.80 -0.22
#